data_AF-A0A832TLG9-F1
#
_entry.id   AF-A0A832TLG9-F1
#
_cell.length_a   1.000
_cell.length_b   1.000
_cell.length_c   1.000
_cell.angle_alpha   90.00
_cell.angle_beta   90.00
_cell.angle_gamma   90.00
#
_symmetry.space_group_name_H-M   'P 1'
#
loop_
_entity.id
_entity.type
_entity.pdbx_description
1 polymer ?
#
loop_
_entity_poly.entity_id
_entity_poly.type
_entity_poly.pdbx_seq_one_letter_code
_entity_poly.pdbx_strand_id
1 'polypeptide(L)'
;MHIAIHLTKKAWHKVKEFWEFSLVGVTSFALMFFMTLAMTELTPLSYRWAYGLGLSSSYTYQFVLNMRLVFTAIDQPVLRIERFIVVAALM
;
A
#
# COMPACT_ATOMS: atom_id res chain seq x y z
N MET A 1 14.28 -5.46 -34.62
CA MET A 1 13.48 -6.50 -33.92
C MET A 1 13.77 -6.56 -32.40
N HIS A 2 15.03 -6.54 -31.95
CA HIS A 2 15.38 -6.56 -30.51
C HIS A 2 14.86 -5.37 -29.67
N ILE A 3 14.81 -4.17 -30.24
CA ILE A 3 14.35 -2.95 -29.52
C ILE A 3 12.86 -3.05 -29.16
N ALA A 4 12.03 -3.56 -30.07
CA ALA A 4 10.59 -3.73 -29.83
C ALA A 4 10.31 -4.74 -28.71
N ILE A 5 11.06 -5.84 -28.65
CA ILE A 5 10.97 -6.85 -27.59
C ILE A 5 11.40 -6.27 -26.23
N HIS A 6 12.39 -5.38 -26.21
CA HIS A 6 12.85 -4.75 -24.98
C HIS A 6 11.82 -3.75 -24.43
N LEU A 7 11.18 -2.99 -25.31
CA LEU A 7 10.11 -2.04 -24.95
C LEU A 7 8.86 -2.75 -24.41
N THR A 8 8.44 -3.86 -25.03
CA THR A 8 7.28 -4.63 -24.56
C THR A 8 7.51 -5.27 -23.19
N LYS A 9 8.72 -5.78 -22.92
CA LYS A 9 9.10 -6.29 -21.59
C LYS A 9 9.07 -5.19 -20.52
N LYS A 10 9.54 -3.99 -20.84
CA LYS A 10 9.52 -2.84 -19.92
C LYS A 10 8.08 -2.38 -19.62
N ALA A 11 7.23 -2.33 -20.64
CA ALA A 11 5.80 -2.02 -20.48
C ALA A 11 5.09 -3.08 -19.61
N TRP A 12 5.38 -4.36 -19.83
CA TRP A 12 4.81 -5.45 -19.04
C TRP A 12 5.20 -5.38 -17.56
N HIS A 13 6.46 -5.03 -17.27
CA HIS A 13 6.91 -4.79 -15.89
C HIS A 13 6.14 -3.66 -15.21
N LYS A 14 5.88 -2.55 -15.92
CA LYS A 14 5.11 -1.42 -15.38
C LYS A 14 3.65 -1.77 -15.10
N VAL A 15 3.03 -2.58 -15.97
CA VAL A 15 1.66 -3.07 -15.76
C VAL A 15 1.59 -3.99 -14.53
N LYS A 16 2.61 -4.84 -14.32
CA LYS A 16 2.70 -5.69 -13.14
C LYS A 16 2.83 -4.88 -11.85
N GLU A 17 3.72 -3.89 -11.82
CA GLU A 17 3.89 -2.98 -10.67
C GLU A 17 2.57 -2.26 -10.34
N PHE A 18 1.83 -1.81 -11.35
CA PHE A 18 0.52 -1.16 -11.16
C PHE A 18 -0.54 -2.10 -10.58
N TRP A 19 -0.59 -3.35 -11.06
CA TRP A 19 -1.49 -4.37 -10.53
C TRP A 19 -1.19 -4.69 -9.07
N GLU A 20 0.08 -4.87 -8.72
CA GLU A 20 0.52 -5.14 -7.36
C GLU A 20 0.20 -3.95 -6.43
N PHE A 21 0.46 -2.71 -6.87
CA PHE A 21 0.09 -1.50 -6.14
C PHE A 21 -1.42 -1.42 -5.88
N SER A 22 -2.24 -1.69 -6.90
CA SER A 22 -3.70 -1.64 -6.79
C SER A 22 -4.24 -2.70 -5.82
N LEU A 23 -3.70 -3.92 -5.88
CA LEU A 23 -4.08 -5.02 -4.99
C LEU A 23 -3.70 -4.73 -3.52
N VAL A 24 -2.54 -4.11 -3.30
CA VAL A 24 -2.13 -3.64 -1.98
C VAL A 24 -3.08 -2.55 -1.48
N GLY A 25 -3.53 -1.62 -2.34
CA GLY A 25 -4.53 -0.62 -1.99
C GLY A 25 -5.86 -1.22 -1.53
N VAL A 26 -6.43 -2.16 -2.31
CA VAL A 26 -7.70 -2.82 -1.97
C VAL A 26 -7.61 -3.60 -0.66
N THR A 27 -6.53 -4.37 -0.48
CA THR A 27 -6.34 -5.16 0.77
C THR A 27 -6.11 -4.28 1.99
N SER A 28 -5.48 -3.11 1.83
CA SER A 28 -5.31 -2.13 2.92
C SER A 28 -6.65 -1.50 3.33
N PHE A 29 -7.51 -1.16 2.36
CA PHE A 29 -8.86 -0.66 2.65
C PHE A 29 -9.70 -1.71 3.40
N ALA A 30 -9.64 -2.98 2.99
CA ALA A 30 -10.31 -4.06 3.71
C ALA A 30 -9.78 -4.18 5.15
N LEU A 31 -8.46 -4.10 5.35
CA LEU A 31 -7.85 -4.11 6.68
C LEU A 31 -8.36 -2.96 7.56
N MET A 32 -8.45 -1.75 7.03
CA MET A 32 -9.01 -0.59 7.75
C MET A 32 -10.43 -0.89 8.25
N PHE A 33 -11.30 -1.41 7.37
CA PHE A 33 -12.69 -1.71 7.70
C PHE A 33 -12.79 -2.77 8.80
N PHE A 34 -12.09 -3.90 8.63
CA PHE A 34 -12.15 -5.00 9.60
C PHE A 34 -11.52 -4.64 10.93
N MET A 35 -10.42 -3.88 10.94
CA MET A 35 -9.81 -3.41 12.18
C MET A 35 -10.71 -2.42 12.92
N THR A 36 -11.32 -1.47 12.19
CA THR A 36 -12.26 -0.52 12.80
C THR A 36 -13.40 -1.28 13.46
N LEU A 37 -14.04 -2.20 12.71
CA LEU A 37 -15.15 -3.01 13.21
C LEU A 37 -14.73 -3.85 14.42
N ALA A 38 -13.62 -4.58 14.33
CA ALA A 38 -13.11 -5.39 15.43
C ALA A 38 -12.82 -4.56 16.68
N MET A 39 -12.23 -3.37 16.54
CA MET A 39 -11.95 -2.51 17.69
C MET A 39 -13.24 -1.97 18.32
N THR A 40 -14.27 -1.62 17.54
CA THR A 40 -15.57 -1.20 18.10
C THR A 40 -16.36 -2.32 18.75
N GLU A 41 -16.30 -3.54 18.22
CA GLU A 41 -17.12 -4.66 18.70
C GLU A 41 -16.44 -5.46 19.83
N LEU A 42 -15.11 -5.53 19.84
CA LEU A 42 -14.33 -6.36 20.77
C LEU A 42 -13.70 -5.57 21.91
N THR A 43 -13.72 -4.23 21.85
CA THR A 43 -13.09 -3.38 22.85
C THR A 43 -14.01 -2.21 23.20
N PRO A 44 -13.85 -1.57 24.37
CA PRO A 44 -14.65 -0.41 24.76
C PRO A 44 -14.22 0.89 24.05
N LEU A 45 -13.46 0.80 22.95
CA LEU A 45 -13.02 1.97 22.19
C LEU A 45 -14.21 2.60 21.46
N SER A 46 -14.27 3.94 21.49
CA SER A 46 -15.22 4.66 20.66
C SER A 46 -14.88 4.50 19.18
N TYR A 47 -15.90 4.59 18.32
CA TYR A 47 -15.74 4.50 16.87
C TYR A 47 -14.61 5.40 16.34
N ARG A 48 -14.47 6.61 16.88
CA ARG A 48 -13.44 7.56 16.45
C ARG A 48 -12.01 7.06 16.70
N TRP A 49 -11.77 6.41 17.84
CA TRP A 49 -10.46 5.83 18.16
C TRP A 49 -10.21 4.55 17.37
N ALA A 50 -11.22 3.68 17.27
CA ALA A 50 -11.17 2.47 16.46
C ALA A 50 -10.84 2.78 14.99
N TYR A 51 -11.50 3.80 14.42
CA TYR A 51 -11.26 4.26 13.06
C TYR A 51 -9.84 4.81 12.87
N GLY A 52 -9.33 5.60 13.84
CA GLY A 52 -7.95 6.09 13.81
C GLY A 52 -6.92 4.96 13.80
N LEU A 53 -7.13 3.91 14.60
CA LEU A 53 -6.29 2.71 14.61
C LEU A 53 -6.40 1.92 13.31
N GLY A 54 -7.61 1.76 12.77
CA GLY A 54 -7.85 1.10 11.49
C GLY A 54 -7.15 1.81 10.33
N LEU A 55 -7.25 3.13 10.25
CA LEU A 55 -6.53 3.95 9.27
C LEU A 55 -5.01 3.79 9.41
N SER A 56 -4.48 3.96 10.62
CA SER A 56 -3.03 3.87 10.87
C SER A 56 -2.47 2.50 10.49
N SER A 57 -3.22 1.43 10.80
CA SER A 57 -2.86 0.06 10.44
C SER A 57 -2.90 -0.17 8.93
N SER A 58 -3.91 0.38 8.25
CA SER A 58 -4.03 0.33 6.78
C SER A 58 -2.87 1.01 6.08
N TYR A 59 -2.51 2.24 6.47
CA TYR A 59 -1.38 2.95 5.89
C TYR A 59 -0.05 2.23 6.14
N THR A 60 0.13 1.70 7.36
CA THR A 60 1.33 0.93 7.70
C THR A 60 1.44 -0.35 6.87
N TYR A 61 0.32 -1.07 6.70
CA TYR A 61 0.27 -2.28 5.89
C TYR A 61 0.55 -1.99 4.42
N GLN A 62 -0.08 -0.94 3.87
CA GLN A 62 0.13 -0.48 2.51
C GLN A 62 1.60 -0.10 2.28
N PHE A 63 2.24 0.58 3.24
CA PHE A 63 3.66 0.92 3.19
C PHE A 63 4.54 -0.32 3.11
N VAL A 64 4.36 -1.26 4.06
CA VAL A 64 5.20 -2.46 4.17
C VAL A 64 5.09 -3.32 2.91
N LEU A 65 3.89 -3.51 2.37
CA LEU A 65 3.70 -4.31 1.17
C LEU A 65 4.22 -3.63 -0.09
N ASN A 66 4.00 -2.33 -0.26
CA ASN A 66 4.56 -1.62 -1.42
C ASN A 66 6.09 -1.62 -1.38
N MET A 67 6.70 -1.52 -0.20
CA MET A 67 8.15 -1.65 -0.05
C MET A 67 8.66 -3.06 -0.39
N ARG A 68 7.91 -4.12 -0.04
CA ARG A 68 8.34 -5.52 -0.19
C ARG A 68 8.02 -6.14 -1.54
N LEU A 69 6.96 -5.68 -2.20
CA LEU A 69 6.44 -6.29 -3.43
C LEU A 69 6.68 -5.37 -4.63
N VAL A 70 6.32 -4.09 -4.51
CA VAL A 70 6.21 -3.16 -5.65
C VAL A 70 7.50 -2.40 -5.91
N PHE A 71 8.19 -1.92 -4.85
CA PHE A 71 9.38 -1.07 -4.96
C PHE A 71 10.66 -1.75 -4.48
N THR A 72 10.79 -3.05 -4.72
CA THR A 72 11.96 -3.86 -4.32
C THR A 72 13.29 -3.35 -4.89
N ALA A 73 13.25 -2.59 -5.99
CA ALA A 73 14.44 -2.08 -6.68
C ALA A 73 14.94 -0.69 -6.20
N ILE A 74 14.32 -0.06 -5.19
CA ILE A 74 14.76 1.25 -4.67
C ILE A 74 15.67 1.04 -3.45
N ASP A 75 16.99 1.07 -3.62
CA ASP A 75 17.95 0.69 -2.57
C ASP A 75 17.98 1.59 -1.31
N GLN A 76 17.28 2.73 -1.28
CA GLN A 76 17.31 3.66 -0.15
C GLN A 76 16.02 3.59 0.69
N PRO A 77 16.05 3.02 1.91
CA PRO A 77 14.86 2.85 2.75
C PRO A 77 14.26 4.17 3.26
N VAL A 78 15.07 5.21 3.49
CA VAL A 78 14.60 6.53 3.98
C VAL A 78 13.78 7.27 2.93
N LEU A 79 14.27 7.33 1.68
CA LEU A 79 13.53 7.92 0.56
C LEU A 79 12.23 7.16 0.23
N ARG A 80 12.14 5.87 0.57
CA ARG A 80 10.90 5.08 0.41
C ARG A 80 9.81 5.48 1.40
N ILE A 81 10.17 5.79 2.64
CA ILE A 81 9.22 6.24 3.67
C ILE A 81 8.64 7.61 3.31
N GLU A 82 9.50 8.59 2.99
CA GLU A 82 9.07 9.95 2.67
C GLU A 82 8.17 10.00 1.43
N ARG A 83 8.54 9.28 0.36
CA ARG A 83 7.73 9.22 -0.86
C ARG A 83 6.40 8.51 -0.64
N PHE A 84 6.37 7.48 0.20
CA PHE A 84 5.13 6.79 0.51
C PHE A 84 4.17 7.66 1.33
N ILE A 85 4.65 8.36 2.35
CA ILE A 85 3.81 9.26 3.16
C ILE A 85 3.18 10.35 2.27
N VAL A 86 3.96 10.92 1.34
CA VAL A 86 3.46 11.94 0.41
C VAL A 86 2.39 11.36 -0.53
N VAL A 87 2.58 10.16 -1.08
CA VAL A 87 1.58 9.52 -1.95
C VAL A 87 0.32 9.14 -1.16
N ALA A 88 0.48 8.60 0.05
CA ALA A 88 -0.63 8.24 0.92
C ALA A 88 -1.43 9.45 1.42
N ALA A 89 -0.79 10.62 1.57
CA ALA A 89 -1.45 11.87 1.94
C ALA A 89 -2.22 12.55 0.78
N LEU A 90 -1.97 12.13 -0.46
CA LEU A 90 -2.65 12.63 -1.66
C LEU A 90 -3.85 11.77 -2.09
N MET A 91 -4.06 10.61 -1.46
CA MET A 91 -5.19 9.71 -1.67
C MET A 91 -6.29 10.00 -0.64
#